data_AF-A0A935TGV8-F1
#
_entry.id   AF-A0A935TGV8-F1
#
_cell.length_a   1.000
_cell.length_b   1.000
_cell.length_c   1.000
_cell.angle_alpha   90.00
_cell.angle_beta   90.00
_cell.angle_gamma   90.00
#
_symmetry.space_group_name_H-M   'P 1'
#
loop_
_entity.id
_entity.type
_entity.pdbx_description
1 polymer ?
#
loop_
_entity_poly.entity_id
_entity_poly.type
_entity_poly.pdbx_seq_one_letter_code
_entity_poly.pdbx_strand_id
1 'polypeptide(L)'
;MRNLKLLFNIIAFVFFSTYVTAQVSSINLDSKIYPYLSKLAQKGIIKYDDLVKPISRKYAAEKLIEARYNVNKLTSLQKDELEFYESEFGYEINQIKIRLSKANGLVSSNNINSIDDKKSIDSTAENMQRKGFAG
;
A
#
# COMPACT_ATOMS: atom_id res chain seq x y z
N MET A 1 0.11 -54.94 16.76
CA MET A 1 -0.74 -54.43 15.65
C MET A 1 -1.49 -53.13 15.97
N ARG A 2 -2.01 -52.92 17.19
CA ARG A 2 -2.75 -51.69 17.57
C ARG A 2 -1.96 -50.38 17.40
N ASN A 3 -0.67 -50.41 17.76
CA ASN A 3 0.21 -49.22 17.67
C ASN A 3 0.64 -48.90 16.22
N LEU A 4 0.67 -49.91 15.33
CA LEU A 4 0.96 -49.70 13.91
C LEU A 4 -0.20 -49.03 13.18
N LYS A 5 -1.44 -49.36 13.55
CA LYS A 5 -2.65 -48.68 13.06
C LYS A 5 -2.70 -47.21 13.53
N LEU A 6 -2.27 -46.94 14.75
CA LEU A 6 -2.15 -45.57 15.28
C LEU A 6 -1.12 -44.75 14.49
N LEU A 7 0.07 -45.31 14.24
CA LEU A 7 1.10 -44.68 13.41
C LEU A 7 0.60 -44.36 11.98
N PHE A 8 -0.13 -45.30 11.37
CA PHE A 8 -0.71 -45.10 10.04
C PHE A 8 -1.73 -43.95 10.02
N ASN A 9 -2.59 -43.84 11.04
CA ASN A 9 -3.55 -42.74 11.15
C ASN A 9 -2.89 -41.37 11.36
N ILE A 10 -1.80 -41.31 12.14
CA ILE A 10 -1.05 -40.06 12.35
C ILE A 10 -0.37 -39.62 11.05
N ILE A 11 0.24 -40.55 10.32
CA ILE A 11 0.86 -40.27 9.02
C ILE A 11 -0.17 -39.77 8.00
N ALA A 12 -1.34 -40.41 7.91
CA ALA A 12 -2.41 -39.97 7.01
C ALA A 12 -2.91 -38.55 7.33
N PHE A 13 -2.95 -38.18 8.62
CA PHE A 13 -3.36 -36.84 9.06
C PHE A 13 -2.33 -35.75 8.69
N VAL A 14 -1.03 -36.06 8.77
CA VAL A 14 0.05 -35.12 8.38
C VAL A 14 0.05 -34.84 6.88
N PHE A 15 -0.22 -35.87 6.06
CA PHE A 15 -0.35 -35.70 4.60
C PHE A 15 -1.60 -34.91 4.18
N PHE A 16 -2.56 -34.70 5.08
CA PHE A 16 -3.76 -33.90 4.82
C PHE A 16 -3.59 -32.41 5.11
N SER A 17 -2.39 -31.95 5.50
CA SER A 17 -2.15 -30.51 5.69
C SER A 17 -2.12 -29.82 4.33
N THR A 18 -3.10 -28.95 4.08
CA THR A 18 -3.25 -28.21 2.83
C THR A 18 -2.35 -26.98 2.81
N TYR A 19 -1.89 -26.60 1.62
CA TYR A 19 -1.17 -25.35 1.40
C TYR A 19 -2.17 -24.18 1.36
N VAL A 20 -2.07 -23.25 2.32
CA VAL A 20 -2.81 -21.99 2.28
C VAL A 20 -2.09 -21.01 1.38
N THR A 21 -2.69 -20.67 0.25
CA THR A 21 -2.22 -19.56 -0.60
C THR A 21 -2.95 -18.28 -0.21
N ALA A 22 -2.23 -17.17 -0.04
CA ALA A 22 -2.84 -15.87 0.16
C ALA A 22 -3.67 -15.45 -1.06
N GLN A 23 -4.97 -15.23 -0.89
CA GLN A 23 -5.86 -14.79 -1.96
C GLN A 23 -5.65 -13.29 -2.25
N VAL A 24 -5.82 -12.90 -3.52
CA VAL A 24 -5.82 -11.49 -3.91
C VAL A 24 -7.04 -10.79 -3.30
N SER A 25 -6.79 -9.79 -2.45
CA SER A 25 -7.86 -8.97 -1.86
C SER A 25 -8.41 -7.97 -2.89
N SER A 26 -9.72 -8.00 -3.08
CA SER A 26 -10.45 -7.14 -4.03
C SER A 26 -11.23 -6.04 -3.31
N ILE A 27 -11.43 -4.90 -3.98
CA ILE A 27 -12.16 -3.75 -3.42
C ILE A 27 -13.67 -3.91 -3.65
N ASN A 28 -14.46 -3.63 -2.61
CA ASN A 28 -15.93 -3.58 -2.69
C ASN A 28 -16.41 -2.65 -3.81
N LEU A 29 -17.38 -3.07 -4.62
CA LEU A 29 -17.88 -2.31 -5.78
C LEU A 29 -18.39 -0.90 -5.43
N ASP A 30 -18.92 -0.72 -4.22
CA ASP A 30 -19.46 0.57 -3.74
C ASP A 30 -18.38 1.53 -3.22
N SER A 31 -17.10 1.16 -3.29
CA SER A 31 -16.02 1.99 -2.77
C SER A 31 -15.87 3.30 -3.56
N LYS A 32 -15.69 4.41 -2.82
CA LYS A 32 -15.47 5.75 -3.38
C LYS A 32 -14.12 5.91 -4.09
N ILE A 33 -13.22 4.94 -3.95
CA ILE A 33 -11.94 4.94 -4.68
C ILE A 33 -12.14 4.85 -6.20
N TYR A 34 -13.18 4.14 -6.67
CA TYR A 34 -13.44 3.99 -8.11
C TYR A 34 -13.69 5.35 -8.80
N PRO A 35 -14.67 6.17 -8.37
CA PRO A 35 -14.87 7.48 -8.99
C PRO A 35 -13.68 8.42 -8.78
N TYR A 36 -12.91 8.28 -7.69
CA TYR A 36 -11.69 9.05 -7.51
C TYR A 36 -10.64 8.72 -8.59
N LEU A 37 -10.31 7.44 -8.77
CA LEU A 37 -9.33 7.00 -9.77
C LEU A 37 -9.80 7.29 -11.20
N SER A 38 -11.08 7.08 -11.52
CA SER A 38 -11.63 7.45 -12.85
C SER A 38 -11.51 8.95 -13.12
N LYS A 39 -11.75 9.83 -12.14
CA LYS A 39 -11.56 11.28 -12.33
C LYS A 39 -10.10 11.65 -12.62
N LEU A 40 -9.14 11.02 -11.94
CA LEU A 40 -7.72 11.24 -12.21
C LEU A 40 -7.33 10.74 -13.61
N ALA A 41 -7.88 9.59 -14.01
CA ALA A 41 -7.65 9.00 -15.34
C ALA A 41 -8.20 9.86 -16.47
N GLN A 42 -9.43 10.37 -16.33
CA GLN A 42 -10.05 11.29 -17.30
C GLN A 42 -9.25 12.57 -17.49
N LYS A 43 -8.54 13.03 -16.45
CA LYS A 43 -7.61 14.16 -16.53
C LYS A 43 -6.23 13.81 -17.08
N GLY A 44 -5.98 12.54 -17.44
CA GLY A 44 -4.68 12.05 -17.91
C GLY A 44 -3.58 12.07 -16.84
N ILE A 45 -3.95 12.14 -15.56
CA ILE A 45 -3.00 12.19 -14.44
C ILE A 45 -2.42 10.80 -14.17
N ILE A 46 -3.24 9.76 -14.32
CA ILE A 46 -2.86 8.36 -14.16
C ILE A 46 -3.39 7.53 -15.33
N LYS A 47 -2.76 6.38 -15.61
CA LYS A 47 -3.30 5.35 -16.49
C LYS A 47 -4.14 4.39 -15.68
N TYR A 48 -5.45 4.38 -15.84
CA TYR A 48 -6.32 3.50 -15.07
C TYR A 48 -7.34 2.85 -15.99
N ASP A 49 -7.27 1.52 -16.08
CA ASP A 49 -8.28 0.68 -16.73
C ASP A 49 -9.44 0.43 -15.75
N ASP A 50 -10.62 0.94 -16.08
CA ASP A 50 -11.84 0.81 -15.30
C ASP A 50 -12.89 -0.13 -15.93
N LEU A 51 -12.51 -0.87 -16.98
CA LEU A 51 -13.38 -1.80 -17.70
C LEU A 51 -13.67 -3.07 -16.89
N VAL A 52 -12.75 -3.46 -16.00
CA VAL A 52 -12.86 -4.70 -15.21
C VAL A 52 -12.96 -4.37 -13.73
N LYS A 53 -14.01 -4.88 -13.07
CA LYS A 53 -14.28 -4.72 -11.63
C LYS A 53 -14.73 -6.06 -11.01
N PRO A 54 -14.49 -6.28 -9.70
CA PRO A 54 -13.74 -5.43 -8.79
C PRO A 54 -12.24 -5.44 -9.10
N ILE A 55 -11.55 -4.32 -8.81
CA ILE A 55 -10.10 -4.27 -8.92
C ILE A 55 -9.44 -4.80 -7.63
N SER A 56 -8.21 -5.29 -7.76
CA SER A 56 -7.41 -5.68 -6.60
C SER A 56 -6.98 -4.45 -5.78
N ARG A 57 -6.86 -4.61 -4.46
CA ARG A 57 -6.32 -3.56 -3.58
C ARG A 57 -4.88 -3.17 -3.97
N LYS A 58 -4.09 -4.15 -4.41
CA LYS A 58 -2.74 -3.92 -4.93
C LYS A 58 -2.75 -2.98 -6.14
N TYR A 59 -3.64 -3.21 -7.10
CA TYR A 59 -3.72 -2.37 -8.29
C TYR A 59 -4.15 -0.94 -7.95
N ALA A 60 -5.12 -0.75 -7.04
CA ALA A 60 -5.47 0.59 -6.56
C ALA A 60 -4.28 1.29 -5.89
N ALA A 61 -3.51 0.58 -5.05
CA ALA A 61 -2.29 1.13 -4.44
C ALA A 61 -1.23 1.54 -5.49
N GLU A 62 -1.04 0.76 -6.55
CA GLU A 62 -0.17 1.13 -7.68
C GLU A 62 -0.64 2.45 -8.33
N LYS A 63 -1.95 2.65 -8.48
CA LYS A 63 -2.52 3.88 -9.03
C LYS A 63 -2.45 5.08 -8.10
N LEU A 64 -2.56 4.87 -6.79
CA LEU A 64 -2.33 5.92 -5.80
C LEU A 64 -0.86 6.37 -5.82
N ILE A 65 0.09 5.42 -5.91
CA ILE A 65 1.52 5.73 -6.08
C ILE A 65 1.75 6.54 -7.38
N GLU A 66 1.13 6.14 -8.49
CA GLU A 66 1.19 6.88 -9.77
C GLU A 66 0.64 8.31 -9.64
N ALA A 67 -0.46 8.49 -8.92
CA ALA A 67 -1.04 9.80 -8.63
C ALA A 67 -0.10 10.64 -7.76
N ARG A 68 0.55 10.04 -6.76
CA ARG A 68 1.53 10.71 -5.89
C ARG A 68 2.76 11.20 -6.66
N TYR A 69 3.24 10.45 -7.64
CA TYR A 69 4.31 10.93 -8.54
C TYR A 69 3.87 12.14 -9.38
N ASN A 70 2.57 12.27 -9.65
CA ASN A 70 1.98 13.38 -10.39
C ASN A 70 1.28 14.40 -9.49
N VAL A 71 1.61 14.47 -8.19
CA VAL A 71 0.91 15.30 -7.18
C VAL A 71 0.78 16.78 -7.56
N ASN A 72 1.71 17.31 -8.35
CA ASN A 72 1.68 18.69 -8.84
C ASN A 72 0.52 18.99 -9.80
N LYS A 73 -0.08 17.95 -10.41
CA LYS A 73 -1.24 18.06 -11.30
C LYS A 73 -2.59 17.95 -10.57
N LEU A 74 -2.57 17.64 -9.27
CA LEU A 74 -3.77 17.49 -8.46
C LEU A 74 -4.23 18.83 -7.87
N THR A 75 -5.54 19.03 -7.78
CA THR A 75 -6.11 20.13 -7.00
C THR A 75 -5.93 19.90 -5.50
N SER A 76 -6.12 20.93 -4.66
CA SER A 76 -6.03 20.77 -3.20
C SER A 76 -6.95 19.65 -2.69
N LEU A 77 -8.22 19.65 -3.10
CA LEU A 77 -9.17 18.60 -2.74
C LEU A 77 -8.69 17.19 -3.17
N GLN A 78 -8.13 17.05 -4.36
CA GLN A 78 -7.64 15.76 -4.85
C GLN A 78 -6.41 15.27 -4.08
N LYS A 79 -5.59 16.18 -3.54
CA LYS A 79 -4.47 15.86 -2.67
C LYS A 79 -4.96 15.37 -1.31
N ASP A 80 -5.99 16.00 -0.75
CA ASP A 80 -6.61 15.57 0.50
C ASP A 80 -7.24 14.17 0.35
N GLU A 81 -7.96 13.94 -0.75
CA GLU A 81 -8.47 12.61 -1.11
C GLU A 81 -7.33 11.59 -1.32
N LEU A 82 -6.23 12.00 -1.97
CA LEU A 82 -5.05 11.13 -2.16
C LEU A 82 -4.48 10.68 -0.82
N GLU A 83 -4.29 11.60 0.12
CA GLU A 83 -3.76 11.29 1.46
C GLU A 83 -4.69 10.36 2.23
N PHE A 84 -6.01 10.60 2.16
CA PHE A 84 -7.01 9.71 2.75
C PHE A 84 -6.88 8.27 2.21
N TYR A 85 -6.83 8.10 0.89
CA TYR A 85 -6.72 6.77 0.29
C TYR A 85 -5.35 6.13 0.51
N GLU A 86 -4.26 6.90 0.50
CA GLU A 86 -2.94 6.33 0.83
C GLU A 86 -2.89 5.79 2.26
N SER A 87 -3.60 6.41 3.20
CA SER A 87 -3.78 5.89 4.56
C SER A 87 -4.55 4.56 4.56
N GLU A 88 -5.66 4.47 3.81
CA GLU A 88 -6.46 3.25 3.69
C GLU A 88 -5.70 2.08 3.00
N PHE A 89 -4.82 2.38 2.06
CA PHE A 89 -4.04 1.41 1.28
C PHE A 89 -2.56 1.31 1.72
N GLY A 90 -2.25 1.80 2.93
CA GLY A 90 -0.87 1.91 3.42
C GLY A 90 -0.13 0.57 3.46
N TYR A 91 -0.82 -0.53 3.79
CA TYR A 91 -0.25 -1.87 3.78
C TYR A 91 0.24 -2.25 2.37
N GLU A 92 -0.62 -2.15 1.37
CA GLU A 92 -0.28 -2.49 -0.02
C GLU A 92 0.85 -1.60 -0.56
N ILE A 93 0.80 -0.30 -0.26
CA ILE A 93 1.82 0.66 -0.66
C ILE A 93 3.18 0.28 -0.06
N ASN A 94 3.24 -0.04 1.24
CA ASN A 94 4.48 -0.44 1.90
C ASN A 94 5.04 -1.75 1.29
N GLN A 95 4.17 -2.73 1.05
CA GLN A 95 4.58 -3.99 0.41
C GLN A 95 5.14 -3.77 -1.00
N ILE A 96 4.57 -2.84 -1.77
CA ILE A 96 5.11 -2.44 -3.08
C ILE A 96 6.49 -1.79 -2.90
N LYS A 97 6.63 -0.80 -1.99
CA LYS A 97 7.91 -0.13 -1.72
C LYS A 97 9.02 -1.12 -1.32
N ILE A 98 8.72 -2.05 -0.42
CA ILE A 98 9.66 -3.11 0.01
C ILE A 98 10.07 -4.00 -1.15
N ARG A 99 9.14 -4.37 -2.04
CA ARG A 99 9.47 -5.19 -3.22
C ARG A 99 10.36 -4.43 -4.19
N LEU A 100 10.07 -3.15 -4.46
CA LEU A 100 10.89 -2.30 -5.32
C LEU A 100 12.29 -2.09 -4.73
N SER A 101 12.41 -1.88 -3.42
CA SER A 101 13.70 -1.68 -2.76
C SER A 101 14.55 -2.95 -2.75
N LYS A 102 13.93 -4.12 -2.57
CA LYS A 102 14.58 -5.43 -2.74
C LYS A 102 15.04 -5.65 -4.17
N ALA A 103 14.21 -5.35 -5.16
CA ALA A 103 14.54 -5.51 -6.58
C ALA A 103 15.73 -4.62 -7.01
N ASN A 104 15.81 -3.41 -6.46
CA ASN A 104 16.89 -2.47 -6.75
C ASN A 104 18.17 -2.72 -5.92
N GLY A 105 18.22 -3.77 -5.10
CA GLY A 105 19.38 -4.12 -4.28
C GLY A 105 19.66 -3.15 -3.12
N LEU A 106 18.68 -2.34 -2.71
CA LEU A 106 18.88 -1.20 -1.79
C LEU A 106 18.46 -1.44 -0.32
N VAL A 107 18.06 -2.64 0.12
CA VAL A 107 17.64 -2.84 1.53
C VAL A 107 18.19 -4.12 2.17
N SER A 108 19.08 -3.89 3.14
CA SER A 108 19.37 -4.77 4.29
C SER A 108 18.27 -4.58 5.35
N SER A 109 17.79 -5.69 5.92
CA SER A 109 16.46 -5.86 6.54
C SER A 109 16.15 -5.05 7.83
N ASN A 110 17.00 -4.11 8.25
CA ASN A 110 16.97 -3.53 9.60
C ASN A 110 16.55 -2.05 9.71
N ASN A 111 16.17 -1.35 8.64
CA ASN A 111 15.94 0.10 8.68
C ASN A 111 14.62 0.57 8.02
N ILE A 112 13.49 -0.09 8.33
CA ILE A 112 12.17 0.30 7.80
C ILE A 112 11.38 1.15 8.82
N ASN A 113 11.68 1.05 10.12
CA ASN A 113 10.97 1.75 11.19
C ASN A 113 11.34 3.24 11.34
N SER A 114 12.15 3.82 10.45
CA SER A 114 12.62 5.22 10.53
C SER A 114 12.01 6.16 9.48
N ILE A 115 11.18 5.63 8.57
CA ILE A 115 10.66 6.41 7.43
C ILE A 115 9.39 7.18 7.79
N ASP A 116 8.69 6.79 8.87
CA ASP A 116 7.49 7.48 9.36
C ASP A 116 7.81 8.77 10.15
N ASP A 117 9.09 9.03 10.48
CA ASP A 117 9.52 10.20 11.26
C ASP A 117 9.84 11.46 10.44
N LYS A 118 9.59 11.47 9.12
CA LYS A 118 9.81 12.68 8.31
C LYS A 118 8.81 13.82 8.56
N LYS A 119 7.75 13.58 9.36
CA LYS A 119 6.81 14.61 9.83
C LYS A 119 7.38 15.48 10.99
N SER A 120 8.55 15.14 11.54
CA SER A 120 9.21 15.93 12.61
C SER A 120 10.15 17.04 12.09
N ILE A 121 10.57 16.96 10.82
CA ILE A 121 11.58 17.89 10.27
C ILE A 121 10.95 19.21 9.82
N ASP A 122 9.71 19.20 9.29
CA ASP A 122 9.03 20.42 8.86
C ASP A 122 8.56 21.31 10.02
N SER A 123 8.19 20.74 11.17
CA SER A 123 7.80 21.54 12.36
C SER A 123 8.99 22.22 13.04
N THR A 124 10.22 21.73 12.79
CA THR A 124 11.45 22.34 13.30
C THR A 124 11.90 23.50 12.39
N ALA A 125 11.68 23.41 11.08
CA ALA A 125 11.97 24.50 10.14
C ALA A 125 11.01 25.69 10.29
N GLU A 126 9.72 25.44 10.56
CA GLU A 126 8.72 26.50 10.74
C GLU A 126 8.94 27.28 12.06
N ASN A 127 9.46 26.63 13.10
CA ASN A 127 9.76 27.27 14.39
C ASN A 127 11.08 28.06 14.40
N MET A 128 11.98 27.84 13.44
CA MET A 128 13.19 28.66 13.29
C MET A 128 12.93 29.98 12.54
N GLN A 129 11.97 30.03 11.62
CA GLN A 129 11.63 31.27 10.91
C GLN A 129 10.87 32.28 11.78
N ARG A 130 10.14 31.85 12.81
CA ARG A 130 9.43 32.78 13.72
C ARG A 130 10.33 33.42 14.80
N LYS A 131 11.53 32.90 15.05
CA LYS A 131 12.45 33.44 16.08
C LYS A 131 13.43 34.51 15.58
N GLY A 132 13.44 34.82 14.27
CA GLY A 132 14.35 35.80 13.67
C GLY A 132 13.86 37.25 13.57
N PHE A 133 12.72 37.61 14.18
CA PHE A 133 12.12 38.95 14.03
C PHE A 133 11.87 39.68 15.37
N ALA A 134 12.50 39.24 16.45
CA ALA A 134 12.47 39.94 17.74
C ALA A 134 13.90 40.17 18.23
N GLY A 135 14.54 41.20 17.68
CA GLY A 135 15.85 41.72 18.06
C GLY A 135 15.97 43.15 17.57
#